data_AF-A0A535N5K4-F1
#
_entry.id   AF-A0A535N5K4-F1
#
_cell.length_a   1.000
_cell.length_b   1.000
_cell.length_c   1.000
_cell.angle_alpha   90.00
_cell.angle_beta   90.00
_cell.angle_gamma   90.00
#
_symmetry.space_group_name_H-M   'P 1'
#
loop_
_entity.id
_entity.type
_entity.pdbx_description
1 polymer ?
#
loop_
_entity_poly.entity_id
_entity_poly.type
_entity_poly.pdbx_seq_one_letter_code
_entity_poly.pdbx_strand_id
1 'polypeptide(L)' 'MMLFGLLVFIGIILLGVWAVTRLSGSERLRAGSASASAEDPLAILQRRYARGEIGRDDYERIRADLKGSG' A
#
# COMPACT_ATOMS: atom_id res chain seq x y z
N MET A 1 -24.03 -18.81 -6.45
CA MET A 1 -23.94 -18.47 -5.00
C MET A 1 -22.52 -18.09 -4.57
N MET A 2 -21.47 -18.74 -5.09
CA MET A 2 -20.06 -18.41 -4.72
C MET A 2 -19.48 -17.19 -5.43
N LEU A 3 -19.95 -16.87 -6.65
CA LEU A 3 -19.50 -15.71 -7.42
C LEU A 3 -19.91 -14.38 -6.78
N PHE A 4 -21.08 -14.36 -6.15
CA PHE A 4 -21.61 -13.18 -5.47
C PHE A 4 -20.78 -12.81 -4.24
N GLY A 5 -20.37 -13.80 -3.45
CA GLY A 5 -19.46 -13.59 -2.31
C GLY A 5 -18.11 -13.03 -2.73
N LEU A 6 -17.56 -13.52 -3.86
CA LEU A 6 -16.30 -13.02 -4.42
C LEU A 6 -16.42 -11.55 -4.88
N LEU A 7 -17.51 -11.21 -5.57
CA LEU A 7 -17.77 -9.83 -6.02
C LEU A 7 -17.91 -8.86 -4.85
N VAL A 8 -18.63 -9.26 -3.80
CA VAL A 8 -18.77 -8.47 -2.57
C VAL A 8 -17.42 -8.30 -1.87
N PHE A 9 -16.62 -9.36 -1.78
CA PHE A 9 -15.29 -9.32 -1.18
C PHE A 9 -14.33 -8.39 -1.92
N ILE A 10 -14.31 -8.47 -3.26
CA ILE A 10 -13.55 -7.55 -4.12
C ILE A 10 -14.03 -6.10 -3.91
N GLY A 11 -15.34 -5.88 -3.83
CA GLY A 11 -15.93 -4.57 -3.55
C GLY A 11 -15.48 -3.98 -2.21
N ILE A 12 -15.45 -4.79 -1.15
CA ILE A 12 -15.00 -4.37 0.19
C ILE A 12 -13.50 -4.01 0.17
N ILE A 13 -12.67 -4.80 -0.51
CA ILE A 13 -11.24 -4.52 -0.65
C ILE A 13 -11.04 -3.17 -1.38
N LEU A 14 -11.72 -2.96 -2.50
CA LEU A 14 -11.66 -1.71 -3.25
C LEU A 14 -12.10 -0.51 -2.40
N LEU A 15 -13.15 -0.68 -1.59
CA LEU A 15 -13.65 0.38 -0.72
C LEU A 15 -12.66 0.70 0.41
N GLY A 16 -12.00 -0.31 0.98
CA GLY A 16 -10.93 -0.13 1.96
C GLY A 16 -9.73 0.60 1.36
N VAL A 17 -9.28 0.21 0.16
CA VAL A 17 -8.21 0.90 -0.57
C VAL A 17 -8.58 2.35 -0.89
N TRP A 18 -9.82 2.59 -1.30
CA TRP A 18 -10.30 3.95 -1.60
C TRP A 18 -10.37 4.82 -0.34
N ALA A 19 -10.81 4.27 0.80
CA ALA A 19 -10.85 4.98 2.06
C ALA A 19 -9.45 5.38 2.56
N VAL A 20 -8.48 4.45 2.48
CA VAL A 20 -7.10 4.70 2.89
C VAL A 20 -6.42 5.69 1.95
N THR A 21 -6.58 5.54 0.63
CA THR A 21 -5.98 6.48 -0.35
C THR A 21 -6.57 7.88 -0.24
N ARG A 22 -7.86 8.01 0.11
CA ARG A 22 -8.51 9.31 0.36
C ARG A 22 -8.00 9.96 1.65
N LEU A 23 -7.79 9.20 2.72
CA LEU A 23 -7.22 9.72 3.96
C LEU A 23 -5.74 10.10 3.79
N SER A 24 -4.94 9.26 3.14
CA SER A 24 -3.51 9.54 2.90
C SER A 24 -3.25 10.65 1.86
N GLY A 25 -4.24 11.01 1.05
CA GLY A 25 -4.16 12.12 0.11
C GLY A 25 -4.29 13.51 0.75
N SER A 26 -4.89 13.58 1.95
CA SER A 26 -5.19 14.86 2.62
C SER A 26 -4.12 15.35 3.58
N GLU A 27 -3.09 14.54 3.90
CA GLU A 27 -2.00 14.93 4.80
C GLU A 27 -0.82 15.64 4.11
N ARG A 28 -0.86 15.83 2.79
CA ARG A 28 0.23 16.48 2.03
C ARG A 28 0.31 18.00 2.21
N LEU A 29 -0.48 18.62 3.08
CA LEU A 29 -0.48 20.08 3.28
C LEU A 29 0.05 20.55 4.65
N ARG A 30 0.43 19.67 5.58
CA ARG A 30 0.70 20.08 6.98
C ARG A 30 1.90 19.45 7.71
N ALA A 31 2.91 18.92 7.02
CA ALA A 31 4.16 18.58 7.72
C ALA A 31 5.38 18.83 6.85
N GLY A 32 5.88 20.06 6.92
CA GLY A 32 7.28 20.32 6.67
C GLY A 32 8.15 19.71 7.77
N SER A 33 9.35 19.31 7.37
CA SER A 33 10.52 18.96 8.17
C SER A 33 10.75 17.47 8.48
N ALA A 34 11.89 17.01 7.93
CA ALA A 34 12.73 15.90 8.37
C ALA A 34 12.39 14.46 7.94
N SER A 35 12.35 14.20 6.62
CA SER A 35 13.25 13.21 5.99
C SER A 35 13.04 13.22 4.47
N ALA A 36 13.51 14.28 3.83
CA ALA A 36 13.75 14.29 2.40
C ALA A 36 15.22 13.91 2.18
N SER A 37 15.54 12.61 2.05
CA SER A 37 16.83 12.17 1.45
C SER A 37 16.95 10.72 0.99
N ALA A 38 15.95 9.86 1.18
CA ALA A 38 15.92 8.58 0.47
C ALA A 38 14.48 8.25 0.15
N GLU A 39 14.15 8.04 -1.12
CA GLU A 39 12.87 7.50 -1.53
C GLU A 39 12.68 6.17 -0.79
N ASP A 40 11.83 6.14 0.24
CA ASP A 40 11.72 5.00 1.14
C ASP A 40 11.40 3.74 0.30
N PRO A 41 12.30 2.75 0.25
CA PRO A 41 12.11 1.58 -0.61
C PRO A 41 10.84 0.81 -0.26
N LEU A 42 10.33 0.93 0.98
CA LEU A 42 9.02 0.39 1.35
C LEU A 42 7.87 1.17 0.71
N ALA A 43 8.00 2.49 0.53
CA ALA A 43 7.00 3.31 -0.17
C ALA A 43 6.93 2.97 -1.67
N ILE A 44 8.07 2.68 -2.31
CA ILE A 44 8.12 2.19 -3.70
C ILE A 44 7.45 0.82 -3.79
N LEU A 45 7.80 -0.09 -2.88
CA LEU A 45 7.24 -1.43 -2.82
C LEU A 45 5.71 -1.40 -2.61
N GLN A 46 5.24 -0.57 -1.68
CA GLN A 46 3.81 -0.38 -1.40
C GLN A 46 3.06 0.17 -2.61
N ARG A 47 3.67 1.08 -3.39
CA ARG A 47 3.06 1.61 -4.61
C ARG A 47 2.90 0.52 -5.68
N ARG A 48 3.89 -0.37 -5.83
CA ARG A 48 3.83 -1.50 -6.79
C ARG A 48 2.80 -2.55 -6.38
N TYR A 49 2.71 -2.84 -5.08
CA TYR A 49 1.67 -3.72 -4.54
C TYR A 49 0.27 -3.13 -4.72
N ALA A 50 0.10 -1.83 -4.46
CA ALA A 50 -1.15 -1.12 -4.68
C ALA A 50 -1.56 -1.08 -6.16
N ARG A 51 -0.58 -1.06 -7.09
CA ARG A 51 -0.83 -1.18 -8.53
C ARG A 51 -1.12 -2.63 -8.97
N GLY A 52 -0.89 -3.61 -8.10
CA GLY A 52 -1.01 -5.05 -8.42
C GLY A 52 0.13 -5.58 -9.29
N GLU A 53 1.24 -4.84 -9.42
CA GLU A 53 2.44 -5.29 -10.15
C GLU A 53 3.19 -6.38 -9.39
N ILE A 54 2.96 -6.51 -8.08
CA ILE A 54 3.52 -7.54 -7.23
C ILE A 54 2.42 -8.18 -6.37
N GLY A 55 2.55 -9.48 -6.13
CA GLY A 55 1.67 -10.23 -5.26
C GLY A 55 1.96 -9.97 -3.77
N ARG A 56 1.06 -10.46 -2.91
CA ARG A 56 1.22 -10.38 -1.45
C ARG A 56 2.47 -11.10 -0.94
N ASP A 57 2.81 -12.23 -1.55
CA ASP A 57 4.00 -13.02 -1.19
C ASP A 57 5.29 -12.23 -1.43
N ASP A 58 5.44 -11.66 -2.64
CA ASP A 58 6.58 -10.79 -2.99
C ASP A 58 6.66 -9.55 -2.11
N TYR A 59 5.51 -8.91 -1.81
CA TYR A 59 5.45 -7.75 -0.93
C TYR A 59 5.97 -8.07 0.47
N GLU A 60 5.50 -9.14 1.09
CA GLU A 60 5.90 -9.51 2.46
C GLU A 60 7.38 -9.90 2.51
N ARG A 61 7.89 -10.61 1.50
CA ARG A 61 9.31 -10.98 1.40
C ARG A 61 10.21 -9.76 1.33
N ILE A 62 9.96 -8.84 0.41
CA ILE A 62 10.81 -7.65 0.20
C ILE A 62 10.66 -6.68 1.37
N ARG A 63 9.45 -6.56 1.95
CA ARG A 63 9.22 -5.75 3.15
C ARG A 63 10.00 -6.26 4.36
N ALA A 64 10.08 -7.57 4.55
CA ALA A 64 10.85 -8.18 5.63
C ALA A 64 12.35 -7.94 5.46
N ASP A 65 12.86 -8.08 4.24
CA ASP A 65 14.25 -7.81 3.87
C ASP A 65 14.67 -6.35 4.13
N LEU A 66 13.84 -5.41 3.68
CA LEU A 66 14.05 -3.97 3.89
C LEU A 66 13.99 -3.55 5.36
N LYS A 67 13.23 -4.27 6.19
CA LYS A 67 13.13 -4.01 7.65
C LYS A 67 14.28 -4.65 8.43
N GLY A 68 14.86 -5.75 7.96
CA GLY A 68 15.97 -6.45 8.60
C GLY A 68 17.35 -5.84 8.30
N SER A 69 17.44 -4.95 7.33
CA SER A 69 18.69 -4.29 6.90
C SER A 69 18.92 -2.91 7.52
N GLY A 70 18.21 -2.57 8.61
CA GLY A 70 18.27 -1.28 9.32
C GLY A 70 18.91 -1.36 10.70
#